data_AF-A0A2S9GRF3-F1
#
_entry.id   AF-A0A2S9GRF3-F1
#
_cell.length_a   1.000
_cell.length_b   1.000
_cell.length_c   1.000
_cell.angle_alpha   90.00
_cell.angle_beta   90.00
_cell.angle_gamma   90.00
#
_symmetry.space_group_name_H-M   'P 1'
#
loop_
_entity.id
_entity.type
_entity.pdbx_description
1 polymer ?
#
loop_
_entity_poly.entity_id
_entity_poly.type
_entity_poly.pdbx_seq_one_letter_code
_entity_poly.pdbx_strand_id
1 'polypeptide(L)' 'EWPMVLAAMPHLADPSRIDAQGRRPLWTYAHVPAGSTVDLAETITGIFERFAPGFRDMVVGVRSVPAA' A
#
# COMPACT_ATOMS: atom_id res chain seq x y z
N GLU A 1 5.18 5.38 17.20
CA GLU A 1 5.27 6.40 16.15
C GLU A 1 5.21 5.68 14.81
N TRP A 2 4.54 6.23 13.80
CA TRP A 2 4.35 5.59 12.49
C TRP A 2 4.89 6.52 11.39
N PRO A 3 5.43 5.99 10.29
CA PRO A 3 5.84 6.84 9.18
C PRO A 3 4.62 7.58 8.60
N MET A 4 4.86 8.78 8.08
CA MET A 4 3.90 9.41 7.18
C MET A 4 3.78 8.55 5.92
N VAL A 5 2.55 8.18 5.56
CA VAL A 5 2.24 7.36 4.39
C VAL A 5 1.44 8.20 3.41
N LEU A 6 1.95 8.36 2.20
CA LEU A 6 1.17 8.86 1.07
C LEU A 6 0.44 7.68 0.44
N ALA A 7 -0.83 7.87 0.08
CA ALA A 7 -1.65 6.86 -0.56
C ALA A 7 -2.31 7.39 -1.82
N ALA A 8 -2.43 6.55 -2.84
CA ALA A 8 -3.11 6.87 -4.08
C ALA A 8 -3.94 5.69 -4.59
N MET A 9 -5.14 6.01 -5.09
CA MET A 9 -6.05 5.05 -5.72
C MET A 9 -6.19 5.40 -7.20
N PRO A 10 -5.27 4.93 -8.07
CA PRO A 10 -5.21 5.38 -9.46
C PRO A 10 -6.46 5.00 -10.27
N HIS A 11 -7.19 3.96 -9.84
CA HIS A 11 -8.44 3.55 -10.47
C HIS A 11 -9.58 4.58 -10.36
N LEU A 12 -9.47 5.56 -9.45
CA LEU A 12 -10.44 6.67 -9.37
C LEU A 12 -10.30 7.65 -10.54
N ALA A 13 -9.08 7.82 -11.06
CA ALA A 13 -8.81 8.67 -12.22
C ALA A 13 -8.90 7.87 -13.54
N ASP A 14 -8.52 6.60 -13.51
CA ASP A 14 -8.49 5.71 -14.67
C ASP A 14 -9.16 4.36 -14.34
N PRO A 15 -10.48 4.24 -14.60
CA PRO A 15 -11.23 3.01 -14.30
C PRO A 15 -10.73 1.76 -15.02
N SER A 16 -9.96 1.90 -16.11
CA SER A 16 -9.38 0.75 -16.83
C SER A 16 -8.35 -0.03 -16.01
N ARG A 17 -7.90 0.53 -14.87
CA ARG A 17 -6.97 -0.12 -13.94
C ARG A 17 -7.64 -1.09 -12.97
N ILE A 18 -8.95 -1.21 -13.02
CA ILE A 18 -9.68 -2.28 -12.35
C ILE A 18 -9.65 -3.49 -13.26
N ASP A 19 -9.17 -4.63 -12.76
CA ASP A 19 -9.10 -5.84 -13.57
C ASP A 19 -10.45 -6.55 -13.69
N ALA A 20 -10.47 -7.63 -14.48
CA ALA A 20 -11.69 -8.42 -14.74
C ALA A 20 -12.29 -9.07 -13.48
N GLN A 21 -11.53 -9.18 -12.38
CA GLN A 21 -12.03 -9.69 -11.09
C GLN A 21 -12.50 -8.55 -10.17
N GLY A 22 -12.43 -7.29 -10.62
CA GLY A 22 -12.82 -6.13 -9.83
C GLY A 22 -11.75 -5.66 -8.84
N ARG A 23 -10.51 -6.18 -8.92
CA ARG A 23 -9.44 -5.82 -7.99
C ARG A 23 -8.94 -4.42 -8.30
N ARG A 24 -8.72 -3.64 -7.23
CA ARG A 24 -8.37 -2.22 -7.31
C ARG A 24 -6.93 -2.01 -6.82
N PRO A 25 -6.06 -1.38 -7.62
CA PRO A 25 -4.73 -1.02 -7.14
C PRO A 25 -4.83 0.08 -6.06
N LEU A 26 -4.05 -0.10 -5.01
CA LEU A 26 -3.73 0.89 -3.99
C LEU A 26 -2.21 1.07 -3.98
N TRP A 27 -1.73 2.30 -4.14
CA TRP A 27 -0.32 2.62 -4.06
C TRP A 27 -0.03 3.36 -2.77
N THR A 28 1.09 3.02 -2.14
CA THR A 28 1.53 3.61 -0.88
C THR A 28 3.00 3.97 -0.98
N TYR A 29 3.39 5.07 -0.35
CA TYR A 29 4.77 5.51 -0.25
C TYR A 29 5.07 5.98 1.16
N ALA A 30 6.24 5.60 1.68
CA ALA A 30 6.77 6.08 2.95
C ALA A 30 8.25 6.41 2.78
N HIS A 31 8.71 7.48 3.41
CA HIS A 31 10.12 7.82 3.44
C HIS A 31 10.89 6.87 4.37
N VAL A 32 12.02 6.39 3.88
CA VAL A 32 13.04 5.65 4.64
C VAL A 32 14.42 6.25 4.35
N PRO A 33 15.44 5.99 5.20
CA PRO A 33 16.81 6.38 4.89
C PRO A 33 17.28 5.82 3.54
N ALA A 34 18.18 6.56 2.86
CA ALA A 34 18.76 6.12 1.60
C ALA A 34 19.48 4.77 1.74
N GLY A 35 19.28 3.86 0.79
CA GLY A 35 19.86 2.52 0.81
C GLY A 35 19.25 1.59 1.88
N SER A 36 18.11 1.94 2.48
CA SER A 36 17.44 1.06 3.43
C SER A 36 16.92 -0.20 2.75
N THR A 37 17.26 -1.36 3.31
CA THR A 37 16.76 -2.68 2.91
C THR A 37 15.45 -3.05 3.61
N VAL A 38 14.89 -2.17 4.44
CA VAL A 38 13.69 -2.46 5.23
C VAL A 38 12.47 -2.55 4.31
N ASP A 39 11.78 -3.69 4.38
CA ASP A 39 10.46 -3.83 3.80
C ASP A 39 9.39 -3.29 4.77
N LEU A 40 8.66 -2.26 4.33
CA LEU A 40 7.59 -1.62 5.11
C LEU A 40 6.18 -2.14 4.79
N ALA A 41 6.03 -3.21 4.00
CA ALA A 41 4.73 -3.78 3.63
C ALA A 41 3.80 -4.01 4.84
N GLU A 42 4.29 -4.71 5.87
CA GLU A 42 3.50 -5.03 7.06
C GLU A 42 3.24 -3.80 7.94
N THR A 43 4.22 -2.91 8.07
CA THR A 43 4.05 -1.65 8.81
C THR A 43 2.95 -0.81 8.19
N ILE A 44 2.96 -0.64 6.86
CA ILE A 44 1.95 0.13 6.13
C ILE A 44 0.60 -0.56 6.21
N THR A 45 0.55 -1.89 6.02
CA THR A 45 -0.70 -2.66 6.14
C THR A 45 -1.31 -2.51 7.54
N GLY A 46 -0.50 -2.53 8.60
CA GLY A 46 -0.95 -2.29 9.97
C GLY A 46 -1.50 -0.88 10.21
N ILE A 47 -0.99 0.15 9.52
CA ILE A 47 -1.55 1.50 9.56
C ILE A 47 -2.97 1.48 8.97
N PHE A 48 -3.15 0.88 7.79
CA PHE A 48 -4.48 0.77 7.19
C PHE A 48 -5.43 -0.03 8.06
N GLU A 49 -5.01 -1.20 8.57
CA GLU A 49 -5.83 -2.04 9.45
C GLU A 49 -6.34 -1.28 10.69
N ARG A 50 -5.51 -0.39 11.26
CA ARG A 50 -5.89 0.45 12.39
C ARG A 50 -7.03 1.41 12.06
N PHE A 51 -7.05 1.98 10.85
CA PHE A 51 -8.03 2.99 10.44
C PHE A 51 -9.20 2.41 9.64
N ALA A 52 -9.03 1.21 9.09
CA ALA A 52 -10.01 0.44 8.34
C ALA A 52 -9.90 -1.04 8.75
N PRO A 53 -10.54 -1.44 9.87
CA PRO A 53 -10.51 -2.83 10.32
C PRO A 53 -11.02 -3.81 9.26
N GLY A 54 -10.33 -4.93 9.08
CA GLY A 54 -10.56 -5.91 8.01
C GLY A 54 -9.87 -5.56 6.70
N PHE A 55 -9.06 -4.49 6.65
CA PHE A 55 -8.31 -4.13 5.44
C PHE A 55 -7.44 -5.28 4.96
N ARG A 56 -6.70 -5.95 5.87
CA ARG A 56 -5.81 -7.06 5.52
C ARG A 56 -6.55 -8.18 4.79
N ASP A 57 -7.81 -8.44 5.13
CA ASP A 57 -8.61 -9.50 4.53
C ASP A 57 -9.00 -9.20 3.06
N MET A 58 -8.95 -7.91 2.66
CA MET A 58 -9.18 -7.50 1.27
C MET A 58 -7.92 -7.50 0.41
N VAL A 59 -6.73 -7.60 1.02
CA VAL A 59 -5.46 -7.51 0.31
C VAL A 59 -5.13 -8.85 -0.34
N VAL A 60 -5.34 -8.91 -1.65
CA VAL A 60 -5.11 -10.11 -2.47
C VAL A 60 -3.68 -10.23 -3.02
N GLY A 61 -2.85 -9.20 -2.82
CA GLY A 61 -1.45 -9.20 -3.24
C GLY A 61 -0.74 -7.91 -2.82
N VAL A 62 0.50 -8.05 -2.37
CA VAL A 62 1.36 -6.93 -1.97
C VAL A 62 2.70 -7.04 -2.68
N ARG A 63 3.17 -5.92 -3.19
CA ARG A 63 4.56 -5.76 -3.64
C ARG A 63 5.12 -4.51 -3.01
N SER A 64 6.19 -4.68 -2.26
CA SER A 64 6.98 -3.60 -1.66
C SER A 64 8.37 -3.59 -2.29
N VAL A 65 8.93 -2.39 -2.43
CA VAL A 65 10.26 -2.19 -2.99
C VAL A 65 11.04 -1.35 -1.97
N PRO A 66 12.05 -1.93 -1.31
CA PRO A 66 12.94 -1.18 -0.41
C PRO A 66 13.72 -0.10 -1.16
N ALA A 67 14.40 0.77 -0.41
CA ALA A 67 15.18 1.85 -0.98
C ALA A 67 16.59 1.43 -1.47
N ALA A 68 17.01 0.20 -1.16
CA ALA A 68 18.26 -0.40 -1.60
C ALA A 68 18.16 -1.03 -3.00
#